data_AF-A0A924NHZ4-F1
#
_entry.id   AF-A0A924NHZ4-F1
#
_cell.length_a   1.000
_cell.length_b   1.000
_cell.length_c   1.000
_cell.angle_alpha   90.00
_cell.angle_beta   90.00
_cell.angle_gamma   90.00
#
_symmetry.space_group_name_H-M   'P 1'
#
loop_
_entity.id
_entity.type
_entity.pdbx_description
1 polymer ?
#
loop_
_entity_poly.entity_id
_entity_poly.type
_entity_poly.pdbx_seq_one_letter_code
_entity_poly.pdbx_strand_id
1 'polypeptide(L)'
;MGNGADMLGIVTSANIACGGHAGRAETMFATLIQARAKGVTVGAHPGYADKPGFGLRIITMTDGEIERMVATQIGALTGRPRWQACL
;
A
#
# COMPACT_ATOMS: atom_id res chain seq x y z
N MET A 1 -11.23 -5.62 -3.84
CA MET A 1 -11.17 -6.81 -3.00
C MET A 1 -11.35 -6.36 -1.55
N GLY A 2 -12.07 -7.13 -0.74
CA GLY A 2 -12.37 -6.81 0.66
C GLY A 2 -13.29 -5.60 0.84
N ASN A 3 -13.78 -5.43 2.08
CA ASN A 3 -14.57 -4.28 2.48
C ASN A 3 -13.71 -3.31 3.29
N GLY A 4 -12.74 -2.68 2.62
CA GLY A 4 -11.73 -1.83 3.27
C GLY A 4 -12.33 -0.68 4.07
N ALA A 5 -13.41 -0.07 3.57
CA ALA A 5 -14.08 1.03 4.26
C ALA A 5 -14.61 0.61 5.64
N ASP A 6 -15.28 -0.54 5.72
CA ASP A 6 -15.82 -1.04 6.99
C ASP A 6 -14.71 -1.50 7.93
N MET A 7 -13.68 -2.16 7.40
CA MET A 7 -12.51 -2.59 8.18
C MET A 7 -11.79 -1.41 8.85
N LEU A 8 -11.67 -0.26 8.17
CA LEU A 8 -11.10 0.95 8.77
C LEU A 8 -11.89 1.47 9.98
N GLY A 9 -13.13 1.03 10.20
CA GLY A 9 -13.92 1.41 11.38
C GLY A 9 -13.57 0.61 12.66
N ILE A 10 -12.80 -0.46 12.55
CA ILE A 10 -12.53 -1.40 13.66
C ILE A 10 -11.04 -1.64 13.93
N VAL A 11 -10.15 -1.06 13.11
CA VAL A 11 -8.69 -1.20 13.27
C VAL A 11 -8.06 0.11 13.70
N THR A 12 -6.91 0.03 14.36
CA THR A 12 -6.08 1.20 14.70
C THR A 12 -5.02 1.48 13.64
N SER A 13 -4.66 0.48 12.82
CA SER A 13 -3.71 0.64 11.73
C SER A 13 -4.13 -0.15 10.48
N ALA A 14 -3.68 0.31 9.31
CA ALA A 14 -3.94 -0.33 8.03
C ALA A 14 -2.70 -0.31 7.10
N ASN A 15 -2.42 -1.46 6.48
CA ASN A 15 -1.31 -1.63 5.53
C ASN A 15 -1.85 -1.47 4.10
N ILE A 16 -1.38 -0.45 3.37
CA ILE A 16 -1.89 -0.08 2.05
C ILE A 16 -1.03 -0.70 0.95
N ALA A 17 -1.65 -1.50 0.07
CA ALA A 17 -0.97 -2.08 -1.08
C ALA A 17 -0.40 -1.01 -2.01
N CYS A 18 0.87 -1.16 -2.37
CA CYS A 18 1.67 -0.12 -3.02
C CYS A 18 1.80 -0.25 -4.55
N GLY A 19 0.93 -1.02 -5.21
CA GLY A 19 0.90 -1.16 -6.66
C GLY A 19 1.69 -2.33 -7.25
N GLY A 20 2.47 -3.06 -6.44
CA GLY A 20 3.17 -4.28 -6.84
C GLY A 20 2.21 -5.46 -7.00
N HIS A 21 1.75 -6.01 -5.88
CA HIS A 21 0.85 -7.17 -5.85
C HIS A 21 -0.63 -6.77 -6.01
N ALA A 22 -0.98 -5.57 -5.55
CA ALA A 22 -2.32 -4.99 -5.62
C ALA A 22 -2.26 -3.46 -5.48
N GLY A 23 -3.41 -2.80 -5.68
CA GLY A 23 -3.53 -1.36 -5.55
C GLY A 23 -3.20 -0.59 -6.84
N ARG A 24 -3.81 0.58 -6.96
CA ARG A 24 -3.52 1.62 -7.97
C ARG A 24 -3.55 2.98 -7.27
N ALA A 25 -2.99 4.00 -7.91
CA ALA A 25 -2.85 5.32 -7.29
C ALA A 25 -4.18 5.87 -6.77
N GLU A 26 -5.27 5.68 -7.52
CA GLU A 26 -6.60 6.18 -7.17
C GLU A 26 -7.15 5.48 -5.92
N THR A 27 -6.99 4.16 -5.83
CA THR A 27 -7.49 3.38 -4.68
C THR A 27 -6.64 3.61 -3.43
N MET A 28 -5.32 3.75 -3.60
CA MET A 28 -4.41 4.09 -2.51
C MET A 28 -4.80 5.46 -1.91
N PHE A 29 -5.01 6.46 -2.76
CA PHE A 29 -5.43 7.80 -2.31
C PHE A 29 -6.77 7.78 -1.56
N ALA A 30 -7.78 7.12 -2.13
CA ALA A 30 -9.10 7.03 -1.51
C ALA A 30 -9.01 6.37 -0.11
N THR A 31 -8.21 5.31 0.00
CA THR A 31 -8.02 4.61 1.28
C THR A 31 -7.30 5.47 2.30
N LEU A 32 -6.28 6.25 1.89
CA LEU A 32 -5.58 7.20 2.77
C LEU A 32 -6.53 8.28 3.32
N ILE A 33 -7.38 8.85 2.48
CA ILE A 33 -8.37 9.86 2.91
C ILE A 33 -9.34 9.26 3.94
N GLN A 34 -9.81 8.05 3.70
CA GLN A 34 -10.71 7.36 4.63
C GLN A 34 -10.02 6.99 5.95
N ALA A 35 -8.79 6.49 5.90
CA ALA A 35 -8.00 6.14 7.09
C ALA A 35 -7.77 7.38 7.96
N ARG A 36 -7.36 8.49 7.35
CA ARG A 36 -7.22 9.79 8.03
C ARG A 36 -8.51 10.24 8.70
N ALA A 37 -9.63 10.20 7.97
CA ALA A 37 -10.94 10.61 8.51
C ALA A 37 -11.37 9.77 9.72
N LYS A 38 -10.87 8.53 9.84
CA LYS A 38 -11.16 7.60 10.92
C LYS A 38 -10.06 7.54 11.99
N GLY A 39 -9.00 8.34 11.87
CA GLY A 39 -7.87 8.33 12.80
C GLY A 39 -7.04 7.04 12.76
N VAL A 40 -7.07 6.30 11.64
CA VAL A 40 -6.32 5.05 11.45
C VAL A 40 -4.90 5.37 10.98
N THR A 41 -3.89 4.81 11.66
CA THR A 41 -2.49 4.92 11.25
C THR A 41 -2.22 4.10 9.99
N VAL A 42 -1.49 4.66 9.03
CA VAL A 42 -1.24 3.98 7.75
C VAL A 42 0.22 3.53 7.62
N GLY A 43 0.40 2.29 7.18
CA GLY A 43 1.68 1.72 6.75
C GLY A 43 1.70 1.36 5.26
N ALA A 44 2.89 1.32 4.67
CA ALA A 44 3.09 0.77 3.33
C ALA A 44 2.99 -0.77 3.37
N HIS A 45 2.40 -1.35 2.33
CA HIS A 45 2.42 -2.80 2.11
C HIS A 45 3.06 -3.11 0.74
N PRO A 46 4.40 -3.14 0.66
CA PRO A 46 5.09 -3.61 -0.52
C PRO A 46 4.87 -5.12 -0.71
N GLY A 47 4.84 -5.57 -1.95
CA GLY A 47 4.90 -7.00 -2.27
C GLY A 47 5.48 -7.22 -3.65
N TYR A 48 5.70 -8.49 -4.04
CA TYR A 48 6.20 -8.80 -5.38
C TYR A 48 5.37 -8.11 -6.47
N ALA A 49 6.04 -7.70 -7.55
CA ALA A 49 5.41 -7.09 -8.72
C ALA A 49 4.64 -8.13 -9.55
N ASP A 50 3.62 -8.73 -8.93
CA ASP A 50 2.87 -9.86 -9.44
C ASP A 50 1.39 -9.70 -9.14
N LYS A 51 0.72 -8.82 -9.90
CA LYS A 51 -0.73 -8.63 -9.79
C LYS A 51 -1.52 -9.90 -10.09
N PRO A 52 -1.21 -10.68 -11.14
CA PRO A 52 -1.96 -11.91 -11.45
C PRO A 52 -1.90 -12.94 -10.31
N GLY A 53 -0.75 -13.10 -9.66
CA GLY A 53 -0.58 -13.99 -8.51
C GLY A 53 -0.82 -13.33 -7.15
N PHE A 54 -1.31 -12.09 -7.12
CA PHE A 54 -1.52 -11.30 -5.90
C PHE A 54 -0.28 -11.21 -4.99
N GLY A 55 0.92 -11.29 -5.58
CA GLY A 55 2.19 -11.28 -4.85
C GLY A 55 2.44 -12.51 -3.98
N LEU A 56 1.66 -13.58 -4.15
CA LEU A 56 1.78 -14.81 -3.34
C LEU A 56 2.71 -15.86 -3.96
N ARG A 57 3.18 -15.64 -5.20
CA ARG A 57 4.17 -16.50 -5.83
C ARG A 57 5.58 -16.08 -5.41
N ILE A 58 6.44 -17.06 -5.18
CA ILE A 58 7.85 -16.81 -4.92
C ILE A 58 8.50 -16.37 -6.23
N ILE A 59 9.10 -15.17 -6.20
CA ILE A 59 9.90 -14.65 -7.30
C ILE A 59 11.33 -14.49 -6.78
N THR A 60 12.25 -15.24 -7.36
CA THR A 60 13.67 -15.13 -7.03
C THR A 60 14.17 -13.76 -7.47
N MET A 61 14.70 -13.02 -6.52
CA MET A 61 15.25 -11.68 -6.71
C MET A 61 16.52 -11.58 -5.88
N THR A 62 17.47 -10.78 -6.35
CA THR A 62 18.64 -10.38 -5.57
C THR A 62 18.25 -9.34 -4.51
N ASP A 63 19.07 -9.19 -3.47
CA ASP A 63 18.81 -8.21 -2.40
C ASP A 63 18.65 -6.78 -2.95
N GLY A 64 19.49 -6.39 -3.91
CA GLY A 64 19.41 -5.07 -4.55
C GLY A 64 18.16 -4.88 -5.43
N GLU A 65 17.57 -5.95 -5.96
CA GLU A 65 16.26 -5.88 -6.63
C GLU A 65 15.12 -5.74 -5.62
N ILE A 66 15.18 -6.48 -4.51
CA ILE A 66 14.20 -6.38 -3.42
C ILE A 66 14.22 -4.96 -2.84
N GLU A 67 15.39 -4.41 -2.54
CA GLU A 67 15.56 -3.07 -2.01
C GLU A 67 14.93 -2.01 -2.92
N ARG A 68 15.27 -2.02 -4.21
CA ARG A 68 14.70 -1.07 -5.19
C ARG A 68 13.20 -1.24 -5.35
N MET A 69 12.70 -2.47 -5.33
CA MET A 69 11.26 -2.75 -5.41
C MET A 69 10.52 -2.18 -4.20
N VAL A 70 11.04 -2.42 -2.99
CA VAL A 70 10.46 -1.92 -1.74
C VAL A 70 10.51 -0.39 -1.70
N ALA A 71 11.67 0.21 -1.98
CA ALA A 71 11.84 1.66 -2.01
C ALA A 71 10.89 2.33 -3.03
N THR A 72 10.76 1.75 -4.22
CA THR A 72 9.84 2.25 -5.26
C THR A 72 8.39 2.23 -4.78
N GLN A 73 7.97 1.13 -4.15
CA GLN A 73 6.60 0.97 -3.67
C GLN A 73 6.27 1.88 -2.48
N ILE A 74 7.21 2.05 -1.55
CA ILE A 74 7.06 3.02 -0.45
C ILE A 74 6.98 4.44 -1.02
N GLY A 75 7.89 4.81 -1.93
CA GLY A 75 7.90 6.12 -2.58
C GLY A 75 6.61 6.41 -3.36
N ALA A 76 6.00 5.40 -3.98
CA ALA A 76 4.72 5.56 -4.66
C ALA A 76 3.56 5.94 -3.69
N LEU A 77 3.63 5.49 -2.43
CA LEU A 77 2.67 5.85 -1.38
C LEU A 77 3.00 7.20 -0.72
N THR A 78 4.27 7.50 -0.48
CA THR A 78 4.69 8.65 0.34
C THR A 78 5.09 9.91 -0.45
N GLY A 79 5.44 9.76 -1.72
CA GLY A 79 6.08 10.81 -2.53
C GLY A 79 5.15 11.91 -3.04
N ARG A 80 3.83 11.84 -2.80
CA ARG A 80 2.88 12.86 -3.27
C ARG A 80 2.56 13.82 -2.12
N PRO A 81 2.80 15.15 -2.26
CA PRO A 81 2.58 16.12 -1.18
C PRO A 81 1.18 16.08 -0.56
N ARG A 82 0.14 15.92 -1.39
CA ARG A 82 -1.26 15.76 -0.93
C ARG A 82 -1.54 14.49 -0.12
N TRP A 83 -0.66 13.48 -0.18
CA TRP A 83 -0.83 12.21 0.53
C TRP A 83 -0.18 12.26 1.90
N GLN A 84 0.87 13.07 2.08
CA GLN A 84 1.56 13.24 3.36
C GLN A 84 0.65 13.76 4.48
N ALA A 85 -0.36 14.58 4.16
CA ALA A 85 -1.35 15.02 5.14
C ALA A 85 -2.27 13.89 5.65
N CYS A 86 -2.21 12.71 5.02
CA CYS A 86 -3.01 11.52 5.32
C CYS A 86 -2.19 10.34 5.84
N LEU A 87 -0.87 10.48 5.94
CA LEU A 87 0.04 9.54 6.59
C LEU A 87 0.18 9.93 8.06
#